data_AF-A0A4Y2NMH1-F1
#
_entry.id   AF-A0A4Y2NMH1-F1
#
_cell.length_a   1.000
_cell.length_b   1.000
_cell.length_c   1.000
_cell.angle_alpha   90.00
_cell.angle_beta   90.00
_cell.angle_gamma   90.00
#
_symmetry.space_group_name_H-M   'P 1'
#
loop_
_entity.id
_entity.type
_entity.pdbx_description
1 polymer ?
#
loop_
_entity_poly.entity_id
_entity_poly.type
_entity_poly.pdbx_seq_one_letter_code
_entity_poly.pdbx_strand_id
1 'polypeptide(L)'
;MIAWTRYEIHIKVWLYAHGVTWVKERDIDRDKLFDAFISFSYKDQNLVIPELINVIQKKAPSIRLCLHYRDFLPGELIDQNIIRAVECSKRTVLILSRNFLENEWCMFEFKAAHVQALKDRVHRIIIIRLGDLPKESEMPKEIQMYLKSTTYLTWGDKYFWNNLLYCLPTSSSPRPETVDLNGMKQKYPVLV
;
A
#
# COMPACT_ATOMS: atom_id res chain seq x y z
N MET A 1 35.30 8.18 9.73
CA MET A 1 33.92 7.67 9.49
C MET A 1 32.81 8.74 9.59
N ILE A 2 33.05 9.96 10.08
CA ILE A 2 32.02 11.02 10.20
C ILE A 2 31.97 11.95 8.97
N ALA A 3 33.06 12.03 8.19
CA ALA A 3 33.10 12.89 7.00
C ALA A 3 32.25 12.38 5.83
N TRP A 4 32.06 11.05 5.71
CA TRP A 4 31.29 10.44 4.62
C TRP A 4 29.79 10.72 4.71
N THR A 5 29.22 10.70 5.91
CA THR A 5 27.78 10.94 6.13
C THR A 5 27.38 12.38 5.82
N ARG A 6 28.29 13.35 6.00
CA ARG A 6 28.01 14.76 5.70
C ARG A 6 27.93 15.04 4.21
N TYR A 7 28.80 14.43 3.40
CA TYR A 7 28.79 14.57 1.94
C TYR A 7 27.58 13.88 1.28
N GLU A 8 27.11 12.77 1.84
CA GLU A 8 25.96 12.03 1.32
C GLU A 8 24.67 12.86 1.32
N ILE A 9 24.46 13.67 2.35
CA ILE A 9 23.28 14.55 2.45
C ILE A 9 23.35 15.67 1.41
N HIS A 10 24.51 16.31 1.24
CA HIS A 10 24.68 17.39 0.26
C HIS A 10 24.50 16.90 -1.18
N ILE A 11 24.95 15.69 -1.51
CA ILE A 11 24.78 15.09 -2.84
C ILE A 11 23.30 14.76 -3.11
N LYS A 12 22.58 14.20 -2.14
CA LYS A 12 21.13 13.90 -2.27
C LYS A 12 20.29 15.16 -2.43
N VAL A 13 20.60 16.23 -1.69
CA VAL A 13 19.92 17.53 -1.80
C VAL A 13 20.22 18.20 -3.14
N TRP A 14 21.47 18.16 -3.60
CA TRP A 14 21.87 18.71 -4.90
C TRP A 14 21.17 17.98 -6.06
N LEU A 15 21.08 16.65 -6.01
CA LEU A 15 20.37 15.83 -7.01
C LEU A 15 18.85 16.11 -7.02
N TYR A 16 18.23 16.28 -5.85
CA TYR A 16 16.82 16.65 -5.73
C TYR A 16 16.54 18.04 -6.32
N ALA A 17 17.41 19.02 -6.04
CA ALA A 17 17.29 20.39 -6.55
C ALA A 17 17.44 20.50 -8.07
N HIS A 18 18.08 19.53 -8.73
CA HIS A 18 18.30 19.50 -10.18
C HIS A 18 17.39 18.49 -10.90
N GLY A 19 16.33 18.01 -10.25
CA GLY A 19 15.32 17.13 -10.87
C GLY A 19 15.82 15.72 -11.19
N VAL A 20 16.99 15.33 -10.68
CA VAL A 20 17.57 14.00 -10.89
C VAL A 20 17.28 13.12 -9.67
N THR A 21 16.07 12.58 -9.60
CA THR A 21 15.69 11.64 -8.54
C THR A 21 16.22 10.23 -8.83
N TRP A 22 17.51 9.98 -8.58
CA TRP A 22 18.03 8.62 -8.40
C TRP A 22 17.75 8.09 -6.98
N VAL A 23 16.60 8.44 -6.39
CA VAL A 23 16.09 7.67 -5.25
C VAL A 23 15.34 6.50 -5.86
N LYS A 24 16.02 5.36 -5.99
CA LYS A 24 15.34 4.13 -6.42
C LYS A 24 14.26 3.84 -5.38
N GLU A 25 13.04 3.49 -5.80
CA GLU A 25 11.97 3.10 -4.87
C GLU A 25 12.44 2.08 -3.82
N ARG A 26 13.39 1.22 -4.22
CA ARG A 26 14.11 0.27 -3.38
C ARG A 26 14.76 0.88 -2.13
N ASP A 27 15.28 2.11 -2.19
CA ASP A 27 15.91 2.79 -1.05
C ASP A 27 14.86 3.35 -0.08
N ILE A 28 13.70 3.77 -0.59
CA ILE A 28 12.54 4.23 0.23
C ILE A 28 11.82 3.03 0.88
N ASP A 29 11.86 1.88 0.20
CA ASP A 29 11.13 0.67 0.57
C ASP A 29 11.94 -0.28 1.44
N ARG A 30 13.24 -0.01 1.65
CA ARG A 30 14.18 -0.87 2.37
C ARG A 30 13.72 -1.21 3.79
N ASP A 31 13.12 -0.22 4.46
CA ASP A 31 12.71 -0.35 5.85
C ASP A 31 11.27 -0.81 6.04
N LYS A 32 10.50 -0.99 4.95
CA LYS A 32 9.08 -1.37 5.00
C LYS A 32 8.93 -2.81 5.50
N LEU A 33 7.98 -3.01 6.41
CA LEU A 33 7.69 -4.31 6.99
C LEU A 33 6.89 -5.19 6.03
N PHE A 34 6.01 -4.62 5.22
CA PHE A 34 5.15 -5.38 4.32
C PHE A 34 5.40 -5.02 2.87
N ASP A 35 5.27 -6.00 1.99
CA ASP A 35 5.34 -5.80 0.55
C ASP A 35 4.04 -5.17 0.02
N ALA A 36 2.90 -5.53 0.61
CA ALA A 36 1.63 -4.90 0.30
C ALA A 36 0.69 -4.84 1.51
N PHE A 37 -0.03 -3.74 1.65
CA PHE A 37 -1.24 -3.67 2.48
C PHE A 37 -2.46 -3.96 1.61
N ILE A 38 -3.34 -4.86 2.05
CA ILE A 38 -4.59 -5.17 1.34
C ILE A 38 -5.76 -4.46 2.03
N SER A 39 -6.35 -3.50 1.33
CA SER A 39 -7.52 -2.72 1.77
C SER A 39 -8.77 -3.21 1.04
N PHE A 40 -9.76 -3.72 1.78
CA PHE A 40 -11.00 -4.28 1.24
C PHE A 40 -12.15 -4.08 2.24
N SER A 41 -13.41 -4.21 1.78
CA SER A 41 -14.57 -4.12 2.67
C SER A 41 -14.73 -5.38 3.49
N TYR A 42 -15.08 -5.25 4.77
CA TYR A 42 -15.41 -6.38 5.63
C TYR A 42 -16.49 -7.30 5.03
N LYS A 43 -17.45 -6.72 4.28
CA LYS A 43 -18.51 -7.47 3.59
C LYS A 43 -17.98 -8.39 2.48
N ASP A 44 -16.79 -8.13 1.96
CA ASP A 44 -16.16 -8.92 0.88
C ASP A 44 -15.20 -10.00 1.42
N GLN A 45 -15.00 -10.09 2.74
CA GLN A 45 -13.98 -10.95 3.35
C GLN A 45 -14.08 -12.42 2.94
N ASN A 46 -15.31 -12.93 2.81
CA ASN A 46 -15.59 -14.33 2.53
C ASN A 46 -15.15 -14.74 1.11
N LEU A 47 -14.95 -13.77 0.23
CA LEU A 47 -14.41 -13.97 -1.11
C LEU A 47 -12.93 -13.58 -1.17
N VAL A 48 -12.58 -12.39 -0.67
CA VAL A 48 -11.22 -11.84 -0.76
C VAL A 48 -10.20 -12.70 -0.03
N ILE A 49 -10.50 -13.21 1.16
CA ILE A 49 -9.54 -14.02 1.93
C ILE A 49 -9.21 -15.34 1.22
N PRO A 50 -10.18 -16.23 0.93
CA PRO A 50 -9.87 -17.51 0.31
C PRO A 50 -9.37 -17.38 -1.12
N GLU A 51 -9.92 -16.45 -1.91
CA GLU A 51 -9.64 -16.41 -3.35
C GLU A 51 -8.52 -15.44 -3.73
N LEU A 52 -8.25 -14.39 -2.94
CA LEU A 52 -7.11 -13.49 -3.18
C LEU A 52 -5.94 -13.80 -2.26
N ILE A 53 -6.14 -13.62 -0.96
CA ILE A 53 -5.06 -13.55 0.02
C ILE A 53 -4.35 -14.89 0.10
N ASN A 54 -5.11 -15.98 0.26
CA ASN A 54 -4.55 -17.33 0.35
C ASN A 54 -3.84 -17.73 -0.96
N VAL A 55 -4.37 -17.29 -2.11
CA VAL A 55 -3.75 -17.58 -3.42
C VAL A 55 -2.45 -16.81 -3.61
N ILE A 56 -2.39 -15.52 -3.22
CA ILE A 56 -1.13 -14.74 -3.21
C ILE A 56 -0.10 -15.44 -2.32
N GLN A 57 -0.49 -15.81 -1.10
CA GLN A 57 0.40 -16.48 -0.15
C GLN A 57 0.90 -17.83 -0.68
N LYS A 58 0.07 -18.57 -1.44
CA LYS A 58 0.47 -19.83 -2.07
C LYS A 58 1.39 -19.63 -3.28
N LYS A 59 1.08 -18.68 -4.17
CA LYS A 59 1.84 -18.44 -5.42
C LYS A 59 3.14 -17.68 -5.18
N ALA A 60 3.18 -16.84 -4.15
CA ALA A 60 4.30 -15.99 -3.79
C ALA A 60 4.49 -15.96 -2.26
N PRO A 61 4.94 -17.08 -1.66
CA PRO A 61 5.07 -17.22 -0.20
C PRO A 61 6.08 -16.25 0.42
N SER A 62 6.96 -15.69 -0.41
CA SER A 62 7.89 -14.64 0.02
C SER A 62 7.18 -13.29 0.24
N ILE A 63 6.01 -13.02 -0.33
CA ILE A 63 5.33 -11.73 -0.18
C ILE A 63 4.73 -11.61 1.23
N ARG A 64 5.10 -10.55 1.97
CA ARG A 64 4.47 -10.21 3.27
C ARG A 64 3.30 -9.25 3.05
N LEU A 65 2.10 -9.72 3.36
CA LEU A 65 0.88 -8.90 3.32
C LEU A 65 0.59 -8.28 4.68
N CYS A 66 0.21 -7.00 4.72
CA CYS A 66 -0.44 -6.37 5.88
C CYS A 66 -1.96 -6.52 5.73
N LEU A 67 -2.62 -7.06 6.74
CA LEU A 67 -4.04 -7.42 6.73
C LEU A 67 -4.73 -6.81 7.95
N HIS A 68 -5.83 -6.08 7.74
CA HIS A 68 -6.47 -5.33 8.82
C HIS A 68 -6.99 -6.20 9.97
N TYR A 69 -7.39 -7.45 9.71
CA TYR A 69 -7.90 -8.37 10.72
C TYR A 69 -6.80 -9.08 11.52
N ARG A 70 -5.52 -8.94 11.12
CA ARG A 70 -4.39 -9.63 11.74
C ARG A 70 -3.35 -8.66 12.31
N ASP A 71 -3.05 -7.59 11.58
CA ASP A 71 -1.90 -6.73 11.84
C ASP A 71 -2.30 -5.36 12.42
N PHE A 72 -3.60 -5.08 12.58
CA PHE A 72 -4.05 -3.87 13.27
C PHE A 72 -3.83 -4.01 14.77
N LEU A 73 -3.35 -2.93 15.38
CA LEU A 73 -3.11 -2.89 16.82
C LEU A 73 -4.45 -2.79 17.56
N PRO A 74 -4.74 -3.74 18.47
CA PRO A 74 -5.90 -3.62 19.35
C PRO A 74 -5.80 -2.36 20.21
N GLY A 75 -6.92 -1.66 20.39
CA GLY A 75 -6.99 -0.45 21.21
C GLY A 75 -6.53 0.84 20.51
N GLU A 76 -6.03 0.77 19.27
CA GLU A 76 -5.75 1.94 18.45
C GLU A 76 -6.94 2.26 17.53
N LEU A 77 -7.10 3.54 17.20
CA LEU A 77 -8.16 3.96 16.29
C LEU A 77 -7.94 3.36 14.88
N ILE A 78 -9.04 3.05 14.19
CA ILE A 78 -9.02 2.39 12.87
C ILE A 78 -8.28 3.26 11.82
N ASP A 79 -8.34 4.58 11.98
CA ASP A 79 -7.58 5.55 11.19
C ASP A 79 -6.08 5.49 11.37
N GLN A 80 -5.61 5.46 12.61
CA GLN A 80 -4.20 5.31 12.93
C GLN A 80 -3.66 3.98 12.41
N ASN A 81 -4.43 2.91 12.54
CA ASN A 81 -4.06 1.60 12.02
C ASN A 81 -3.96 1.59 10.48
N ILE A 82 -4.86 2.25 9.75
CA ILE A 82 -4.77 2.35 8.29
C ILE A 82 -3.56 3.20 7.86
N ILE A 83 -3.34 4.37 8.48
CA ILE A 83 -2.18 5.22 8.18
C ILE A 83 -0.89 4.40 8.37
N ARG A 84 -0.78 3.71 9.50
CA ARG A 84 0.37 2.84 9.80
C ARG A 84 0.51 1.71 8.79
N ALA A 85 -0.58 1.06 8.40
CA ALA A 85 -0.58 -0.02 7.40
C ALA A 85 -0.06 0.45 6.03
N VAL A 86 -0.46 1.66 5.60
CA VAL A 86 0.05 2.28 4.38
C VAL A 86 1.53 2.67 4.54
N GLU A 87 1.92 3.21 5.70
CA GLU A 87 3.30 3.59 5.95
C GLU A 87 4.27 2.42 6.14
N CYS A 88 3.82 1.27 6.63
CA CYS A 88 4.67 0.10 6.78
C CYS A 88 4.74 -0.76 5.52
N SER A 89 3.96 -0.42 4.49
CA SER A 89 3.85 -1.20 3.24
C SER A 89 4.51 -0.51 2.04
N LYS A 90 5.07 -1.31 1.14
CA LYS A 90 5.66 -0.81 -0.12
C LYS A 90 4.59 -0.45 -1.16
N ARG A 91 3.49 -1.20 -1.17
CA ARG A 91 2.31 -0.98 -2.01
C ARG A 91 1.02 -1.04 -1.18
N THR A 92 -0.02 -0.39 -1.66
CA THR A 92 -1.38 -0.54 -1.15
C THR A 92 -2.24 -1.14 -2.26
N VAL A 93 -2.77 -2.34 -2.03
CA VAL A 93 -3.71 -2.99 -2.94
C VAL A 93 -5.12 -2.67 -2.46
N LEU A 94 -5.86 -1.94 -3.28
CA LEU A 94 -7.24 -1.54 -3.02
C LEU A 94 -8.19 -2.47 -3.77
N ILE A 95 -8.98 -3.25 -3.04
CA ILE A 95 -10.09 -4.04 -3.60
C ILE A 95 -11.30 -3.13 -3.73
N LEU A 96 -11.51 -2.62 -4.93
CA LEU A 96 -12.62 -1.74 -5.23
C LEU A 96 -13.85 -2.57 -5.59
N SER A 97 -14.81 -2.63 -4.66
CA SER A 97 -16.13 -3.26 -4.80
C SER A 97 -17.24 -2.23 -4.53
N ARG A 98 -18.50 -2.55 -4.79
CA ARG A 98 -19.63 -1.70 -4.35
C ARG A 98 -19.63 -1.52 -2.82
N ASN A 99 -19.41 -2.60 -2.08
CA ASN A 99 -19.32 -2.56 -0.63
C ASN A 99 -18.21 -1.62 -0.15
N PHE A 100 -17.08 -1.58 -0.85
CA PHE A 100 -15.99 -0.66 -0.57
C PHE A 100 -16.40 0.79 -0.81
N LEU A 101 -16.98 1.09 -1.97
CA LEU A 101 -17.43 2.43 -2.36
C LEU A 101 -18.42 3.02 -1.35
N GLU A 102 -19.34 2.21 -0.85
CA GLU A 102 -20.42 2.65 0.04
C GLU A 102 -19.97 2.83 1.48
N ASN A 103 -19.04 2.00 1.98
CA ASN A 103 -18.79 1.88 3.42
C ASN A 103 -17.37 2.26 3.85
N GLU A 104 -16.36 2.09 2.98
CA GLU A 104 -14.94 2.22 3.37
C GLU A 104 -14.21 3.33 2.62
N TRP A 105 -14.75 3.78 1.47
CA TRP A 105 -14.08 4.74 0.61
C TRP A 105 -13.77 6.06 1.31
N CYS A 106 -14.77 6.69 1.93
CA CYS A 106 -14.61 7.98 2.61
C CYS A 106 -13.46 7.95 3.64
N MET A 107 -13.41 6.87 4.40
CA MET A 107 -12.42 6.64 5.44
C MET A 107 -11.03 6.35 4.85
N PHE A 108 -10.94 5.64 3.71
CA PHE A 108 -9.69 5.43 2.98
C PHE A 108 -9.17 6.73 2.36
N GLU A 109 -10.04 7.49 1.70
CA GLU A 109 -9.71 8.73 0.98
C GLU A 109 -9.13 9.79 1.91
N PHE A 110 -9.80 10.07 3.03
CA PHE A 110 -9.33 11.02 4.04
C PHE A 110 -7.89 10.71 4.49
N LYS A 111 -7.56 9.42 4.60
CA LYS A 111 -6.26 8.93 5.07
C LYS A 111 -5.21 8.88 3.97
N ALA A 112 -5.61 8.48 2.76
CA ALA A 112 -4.75 8.52 1.58
C ALA A 112 -4.32 9.96 1.30
N ALA A 113 -5.24 10.93 1.39
CA ALA A 113 -4.93 12.36 1.28
C ALA A 113 -3.96 12.83 2.37
N HIS A 114 -4.14 12.39 3.62
CA HIS A 114 -3.23 12.70 4.73
C HIS A 114 -1.82 12.13 4.52
N VAL A 115 -1.69 10.88 4.07
CA VAL A 115 -0.40 10.26 3.75
C VAL A 115 0.24 10.86 2.50
N GLN A 116 -0.58 11.25 1.51
CA GLN A 116 -0.14 11.82 0.24
C GLN A 116 0.37 13.25 0.39
N ALA A 117 -0.26 14.06 1.27
CA ALA A 117 0.23 15.38 1.65
C ALA A 117 1.65 15.36 2.24
N LEU A 118 2.11 14.21 2.74
CA LEU A 118 3.42 14.07 3.36
C LEU A 118 4.52 13.56 2.40
N LYS A 119 4.23 12.79 1.34
CA LYS A 119 5.27 11.98 0.66
C LYS A 119 5.10 11.65 -0.85
N ASP A 120 4.20 12.28 -1.63
CA ASP A 120 4.08 12.05 -3.10
C ASP A 120 4.02 10.55 -3.51
N ARG A 121 3.02 9.80 -3.00
CA ARG A 121 2.97 8.31 -3.09
C ARG A 121 1.95 7.71 -4.06
N VAL A 122 1.38 8.48 -4.99
CA VAL A 122 0.32 8.02 -5.91
C VAL A 122 0.70 6.74 -6.68
N HIS A 123 1.97 6.59 -7.07
CA HIS A 123 2.46 5.44 -7.85
C HIS A 123 2.50 4.09 -7.10
N ARG A 124 2.03 4.03 -5.84
CA ARG A 124 2.12 2.83 -4.98
C ARG A 124 0.79 2.14 -4.75
N ILE A 125 -0.30 2.67 -5.30
CA ILE A 125 -1.62 2.07 -5.20
C ILE A 125 -1.82 1.12 -6.38
N ILE A 126 -2.36 -0.07 -6.11
CA ILE A 126 -2.79 -1.04 -7.11
C ILE A 126 -4.29 -1.22 -6.91
N ILE A 127 -5.09 -0.94 -7.93
CA ILE A 127 -6.54 -1.08 -7.83
C ILE A 127 -6.95 -2.42 -8.45
N ILE A 128 -7.73 -3.20 -7.71
CA ILE A 128 -8.39 -4.40 -8.20
C ILE A 128 -9.89 -4.14 -8.20
N ARG A 129 -10.52 -4.16 -9.37
CA ARG A 129 -11.98 -4.06 -9.52
C ARG A 129 -12.60 -5.41 -9.23
N LEU A 130 -13.49 -5.47 -8.24
CA LEU A 130 -14.21 -6.66 -7.83
C LEU A 130 -15.69 -6.54 -8.18
N GLY A 131 -16.16 -7.41 -9.07
CA GLY A 131 -17.55 -7.46 -9.52
C GLY A 131 -17.97 -6.23 -10.35
N ASP A 132 -19.29 -6.06 -10.45
CA ASP A 132 -19.88 -5.00 -11.25
C ASP A 132 -19.88 -3.66 -10.50
N LEU A 133 -18.89 -2.84 -10.78
CA LEU A 133 -18.83 -1.48 -10.25
C LEU A 133 -19.74 -0.51 -11.04
N PRO A 134 -20.18 0.60 -10.42
CA PRO A 134 -20.81 1.71 -11.14
C PRO A 134 -19.95 2.21 -12.30
N LYS A 135 -20.53 3.03 -13.18
CA LYS A 135 -19.72 3.70 -14.20
C LYS A 135 -18.71 4.62 -13.50
N GLU A 136 -17.53 4.78 -14.07
CA GLU A 136 -16.48 5.63 -13.48
C GLU A 136 -17.00 7.05 -13.22
N SER A 137 -17.83 7.60 -14.10
CA SER A 137 -18.47 8.92 -13.95
C SER A 137 -19.37 9.05 -12.72
N GLU A 138 -19.86 7.94 -12.17
CA GLU A 138 -20.74 7.87 -11.00
C GLU A 138 -19.97 7.66 -9.69
N MET A 139 -18.65 7.41 -9.77
CA MET A 139 -17.79 7.24 -8.60
C MET A 139 -17.32 8.59 -8.04
N PRO A 140 -16.90 8.66 -6.76
CA PRO A 140 -16.22 9.83 -6.20
C PRO A 140 -15.03 10.29 -7.08
N LYS A 141 -14.82 11.60 -7.19
CA LYS A 141 -13.86 12.20 -8.14
C LYS A 141 -12.44 11.69 -7.93
N GLU A 142 -12.09 11.43 -6.69
CA GLU A 142 -10.79 10.95 -6.25
C GLU A 142 -10.54 9.53 -6.76
N ILE A 143 -11.55 8.66 -6.73
CA ILE A 143 -11.47 7.33 -7.34
C ILE A 143 -11.27 7.45 -8.85
N GLN A 144 -12.01 8.34 -9.51
CA GLN A 144 -11.83 8.58 -10.94
C GLN A 144 -10.39 9.02 -11.25
N MET A 145 -9.82 9.92 -10.43
CA MET A 145 -8.43 10.34 -10.57
C MET A 145 -7.46 9.18 -10.41
N TYR A 146 -7.66 8.31 -9.42
CA TYR A 146 -6.82 7.11 -9.26
C TYR A 146 -6.97 6.14 -10.43
N LEU A 147 -8.19 5.89 -10.92
CA LEU A 147 -8.44 5.00 -12.06
C LEU A 147 -7.84 5.53 -13.37
N LYS A 148 -7.79 6.86 -13.55
CA LYS A 148 -7.15 7.50 -14.72
C LYS A 148 -5.63 7.52 -14.64
N SER A 149 -5.07 7.60 -13.43
CA SER A 149 -3.62 7.73 -13.21
C SER A 149 -2.91 6.40 -12.97
N THR A 150 -3.67 5.32 -12.72
CA THR A 150 -3.14 4.03 -12.27
C THR A 150 -3.74 2.89 -13.08
N THR A 151 -2.92 1.94 -13.52
CA THR A 151 -3.40 0.70 -14.10
C THR A 151 -4.18 -0.10 -13.05
N TYR A 152 -5.46 -0.36 -13.31
CA TYR A 152 -6.28 -1.25 -12.49
C TYR A 152 -6.34 -2.66 -13.09
N LEU A 153 -6.61 -3.64 -12.25
CA LEU A 153 -6.81 -5.05 -12.62
C LEU A 153 -8.28 -5.40 -12.44
N THR A 154 -8.88 -6.11 -13.38
CA THR A 154 -10.24 -6.63 -13.21
C THR A 154 -10.17 -8.07 -12.70
N TRP A 155 -10.87 -8.34 -11.61
CA TRP A 155 -10.93 -9.67 -11.04
C TRP A 155 -11.53 -10.67 -12.03
N GLY A 156 -10.85 -11.80 -12.24
CA GLY A 156 -11.29 -12.85 -13.16
C GLY A 156 -10.78 -12.71 -14.59
N ASP A 157 -10.08 -11.62 -14.93
CA ASP A 157 -9.43 -11.49 -16.24
C ASP A 157 -8.42 -12.63 -16.51
N LYS A 158 -8.30 -13.02 -17.78
CA LYS A 158 -7.42 -14.12 -18.22
C LYS A 158 -5.99 -14.04 -17.66
N TYR A 159 -5.44 -12.83 -17.54
CA TYR A 159 -4.09 -12.57 -17.06
C TYR A 159 -4.04 -11.93 -15.67
N PHE A 160 -5.16 -11.91 -14.94
CA PHE A 160 -5.29 -11.26 -13.63
C PHE A 160 -4.13 -11.58 -12.69
N TRP A 161 -3.85 -12.88 -12.50
CA TRP A 161 -2.82 -13.33 -11.57
C TRP A 161 -1.40 -12.95 -11.98
N ASN A 162 -1.09 -13.03 -13.28
CA ASN A 162 0.23 -12.66 -13.78
C ASN A 162 0.46 -11.15 -13.61
N ASN A 163 -0.55 -10.35 -13.92
CA ASN A 163 -0.49 -8.91 -13.77
C ASN A 163 -0.41 -8.50 -12.30
N LEU A 164 -1.20 -9.14 -11.42
CA LEU A 164 -1.16 -8.87 -9.99
C LEU A 164 0.21 -9.17 -9.38
N LEU A 165 0.77 -10.35 -9.67
CA LEU A 165 2.10 -10.71 -9.15
C LEU A 165 3.21 -9.83 -9.73
N TYR A 166 3.07 -9.36 -10.98
CA TYR A 166 3.99 -8.41 -11.58
C TYR A 166 3.96 -7.03 -10.90
N CYS A 167 2.77 -6.56 -10.51
CA CYS A 167 2.61 -5.29 -9.81
C CYS A 167 3.11 -5.32 -8.35
N LEU A 168 3.18 -6.51 -7.73
CA LEU A 168 3.65 -6.67 -6.36
C LEU A 168 5.19 -6.63 -6.28
N PRO A 169 5.77 -6.05 -5.20
CA PRO A 169 7.22 -6.00 -5.06
C PRO A 169 7.82 -7.39 -4.88
N THR A 170 8.77 -7.77 -5.72
CA THR A 170 9.57 -8.99 -5.53
C THR A 170 10.65 -8.72 -4.49
N SER A 171 10.68 -9.48 -3.40
CA SER A 171 11.66 -9.26 -2.32
C SER A 171 13.09 -9.52 -2.83
N SER A 172 13.91 -8.46 -2.90
CA SER A 172 15.34 -8.55 -3.25
C SER A 172 16.26 -8.06 -2.13
N SER A 173 15.71 -7.72 -0.96
CA SER A 173 16.45 -7.13 0.16
C SER A 173 16.36 -8.00 1.41
N PRO A 174 17.41 -8.04 2.26
CA PRO A 174 17.32 -8.60 3.61
C PRO A 174 16.17 -7.92 4.35
N ARG A 175 15.32 -8.72 4.97
CA ARG A 175 14.15 -8.22 5.68
C ARG A 175 14.53 -7.90 7.12
N PRO A 176 14.01 -6.82 7.72
CA PRO A 176 14.01 -6.72 9.16
C PRO A 176 13.23 -7.93 9.72
N GLU A 177 13.76 -8.53 10.80
CA GLU A 177 13.05 -9.51 11.61
C GLU A 177 11.65 -9.00 11.94
N THR A 178 10.68 -9.91 12.11
CA THR A 178 9.29 -9.54 12.41
C THR A 178 9.27 -8.61 13.61
N VAL A 179 9.03 -7.34 13.35
CA VAL A 179 8.85 -6.34 14.39
C VAL A 179 7.49 -6.65 15.02
N ASP A 180 7.49 -6.96 16.30
CA ASP A 180 6.25 -7.19 17.05
C ASP A 180 5.38 -5.91 17.06
N LEU A 181 4.14 -6.04 17.54
CA LEU A 181 3.18 -4.95 17.56
C LEU A 181 3.71 -3.68 18.27
N ASN A 182 4.52 -3.87 19.32
CA ASN A 182 5.15 -2.78 20.06
C ASN A 182 6.26 -2.10 19.25
N GLY A 183 7.12 -2.87 18.61
CA GLY A 183 8.14 -2.31 17.72
C GLY A 183 7.52 -1.65 16.48
N MET A 184 6.37 -2.12 16.00
CA MET A 184 5.66 -1.51 14.88
C MET A 184 5.12 -0.12 15.29
N LYS A 185 4.60 0.00 16.51
CA LYS A 185 4.18 1.28 17.10
C LYS A 185 5.35 2.24 17.31
N GLN A 186 6.51 1.74 17.74
CA GLN A 186 7.71 2.54 17.93
C GLN A 186 8.34 3.01 16.61
N LYS A 187 8.35 2.15 15.58
CA LYS A 187 8.96 2.44 14.27
C LYS A 187 8.08 3.34 13.40
N TYR A 188 6.77 3.23 13.53
CA TYR A 188 5.78 4.02 12.79
C TYR A 188 4.79 4.68 13.76
N PRO A 189 5.25 5.70 14.52
CA PRO A 189 4.36 6.48 15.37
C PRO A 189 3.44 7.31 14.47
N VAL A 190 2.13 7.25 14.75
CA VAL A 190 1.17 8.17 14.12
C VAL A 190 1.22 9.46 14.93
N LEU A 191 1.64 10.55 14.30
CA LEU A 191 1.69 11.87 14.96
C LEU A 191 0.24 12.35 15.13
N VAL A 192 -0.14 12.63 16.38
CA VAL A 192 -1.43 13.24 16.76
C VAL A 192 -1.36 14.74 16.58
#